data_AF-A0A0K0DNH5-F1
#
_entry.id   AF-A0A0K0DNH5-F1
#
_cell.length_a   1.000
_cell.length_b   1.000
_cell.length_c   1.000
_cell.angle_alpha   90.00
_cell.angle_beta   90.00
_cell.angle_gamma   90.00
#
_symmetry.space_group_name_H-M   'P 1'
#
loop_
_entity.id
_entity.type
_entity.pdbx_description
1 polymer ?
#
loop_
_entity_poly.entity_id
_entity_poly.type
_entity_poly.pdbx_seq_one_letter_code
_entity_poly.pdbx_strand_id
1 'polypeptide(L)'
;MRTLLILCTMMPFVNSIGRTQSVGVRGVLICNDKPAVDVEVKLYDEDKLTPDELMAVGRTDGRGQFEIKGHADEFTSIEPKLNIYHDCDDGIKVCQLIFEKPIKEKSGERSPSLN
;
A
#
# COMPACT_ATOMS: atom_id res chain seq x y z
N MET A 1 13.88 52.12 -30.13
CA MET A 1 12.41 51.93 -30.00
C MET A 1 12.06 50.78 -30.95
N ARG A 2 11.63 49.58 -30.58
CA ARG A 2 10.95 49.08 -29.39
C ARG A 2 11.29 47.59 -29.26
N THR A 3 11.87 47.26 -28.11
CA THR A 3 11.78 46.01 -27.33
C THR A 3 11.53 44.70 -28.09
N LEU A 4 12.61 43.94 -28.28
CA LEU A 4 12.58 42.49 -28.48
C LEU A 4 12.11 41.84 -27.16
N LEU A 5 10.82 41.54 -27.04
CA LEU A 5 10.29 40.76 -25.90
C LEU A 5 10.38 39.28 -26.25
N ILE A 6 11.49 38.66 -25.85
CA ILE A 6 11.61 37.21 -25.74
C ILE A 6 10.61 36.77 -24.67
N LEU A 7 9.39 36.38 -25.07
CA LEU A 7 8.47 35.69 -24.18
C LEU A 7 8.84 34.19 -24.12
N CYS A 8 10.08 33.91 -23.74
CA CYS A 8 10.53 32.59 -23.33
C CYS A 8 10.29 32.50 -21.83
N THR A 9 9.03 32.38 -21.43
CA THR A 9 8.70 31.84 -20.11
C THR A 9 8.14 30.46 -20.34
N MET A 10 9.07 29.51 -20.43
CA MET A 10 8.82 28.11 -20.12
C MET A 10 7.99 28.05 -18.84
N MET A 11 6.71 27.72 -18.94
CA MET A 11 5.89 27.43 -17.77
C MET A 11 5.56 25.94 -17.73
N PRO A 12 6.54 25.05 -17.48
CA PRO A 12 6.21 23.72 -16.99
C PRO A 12 6.03 23.82 -15.47
N PHE A 13 4.87 24.28 -15.03
CA PHE A 13 4.40 24.02 -13.67
C PHE A 13 3.08 23.27 -13.74
N VAL A 14 3.14 22.06 -14.27
CA VAL A 14 2.23 21.01 -13.79
C VAL A 14 2.77 20.58 -12.44
N ASN A 15 2.45 21.35 -11.39
CA ASN A 15 2.60 20.83 -10.04
C ASN A 15 1.64 19.65 -9.94
N SER A 16 2.16 18.45 -9.67
CA SER A 16 1.37 17.27 -9.40
C SER A 16 0.24 17.64 -8.45
N ILE A 17 -0.99 17.57 -8.94
CA ILE A 17 -2.16 17.81 -8.10
C ILE A 17 -2.36 16.48 -7.37
N GLY A 18 -1.91 16.41 -6.12
CA GLY A 18 -1.84 15.16 -5.34
C GLY A 18 -0.65 15.17 -4.38
N ARG A 19 -0.67 14.32 -3.35
CA ARG A 19 0.44 14.09 -2.44
C ARG A 19 0.70 12.60 -2.32
N THR A 20 1.95 12.21 -2.46
CA THR A 20 2.40 10.85 -2.13
C THR A 20 2.17 10.60 -0.65
N GLN A 21 1.41 9.55 -0.34
CA GLN A 21 1.19 9.06 1.01
C GLN A 21 1.68 7.64 1.12
N SER A 22 2.08 7.21 2.30
CA SER A 22 2.69 5.88 2.48
C SER A 22 2.27 5.26 3.79
N VAL A 23 2.13 3.94 3.77
CA VAL A 23 1.81 3.15 4.96
C VAL A 23 2.72 1.92 5.02
N GLY A 24 3.08 1.53 6.24
CA GLY A 24 3.84 0.32 6.53
C GLY A 24 3.09 -0.57 7.50
N VAL A 25 3.05 -1.87 7.20
CA VAL A 25 2.43 -2.88 8.05
C VAL A 25 3.46 -3.96 8.34
N ARG A 26 3.54 -4.36 9.61
CA ARG A 26 4.28 -5.54 10.03
C ARG A 26 3.37 -6.45 10.84
N GLY A 27 3.53 -7.75 10.67
CA GLY A 27 2.72 -8.74 11.38
C GLY A 27 3.35 -10.12 11.40
N VAL A 28 2.66 -11.05 12.06
CA VAL A 28 2.99 -12.48 12.09
C VAL A 28 1.70 -13.25 11.82
N LEU A 29 1.73 -14.18 10.87
CA LEU A 29 0.61 -15.05 10.56
C LEU A 29 0.83 -16.43 11.17
N ILE A 30 -0.17 -16.91 11.90
CA ILE A 30 -0.20 -18.22 12.55
C ILE A 30 -1.42 -18.97 12.05
N CYS A 31 -1.23 -20.24 11.69
CA CYS A 31 -2.28 -21.18 11.30
C CYS A 31 -2.09 -22.47 12.11
N ASN A 32 -3.09 -22.87 12.89
CA ASN A 32 -3.04 -24.08 13.74
C ASN A 32 -1.76 -24.17 14.59
N ASP A 33 -1.48 -23.11 15.36
CA ASP A 33 -0.30 -22.95 16.22
C ASP A 33 1.07 -23.03 15.52
N LYS A 34 1.10 -23.00 14.18
CA LYS A 34 2.32 -23.00 13.38
C LYS A 34 2.44 -21.70 12.59
N PRO A 35 3.66 -21.20 12.36
CA PRO A 35 3.86 -20.07 11.46
C PRO A 35 3.31 -20.38 10.07
N ALA A 36 2.48 -19.48 9.54
CA ALA A 36 1.99 -19.59 8.18
C ALA A 36 3.05 -19.00 7.24
N VAL A 37 3.87 -19.88 6.67
CA VAL A 37 5.02 -19.54 5.81
C VAL A 37 4.58 -19.37 4.37
N ASP A 38 5.24 -18.46 3.64
CA ASP A 38 5.02 -18.24 2.22
C ASP A 38 3.55 -17.87 1.88
N VAL A 39 2.88 -17.16 2.78
CA VAL A 39 1.53 -16.63 2.58
C VAL A 39 1.63 -15.27 1.91
N GLU A 40 0.90 -15.07 0.82
CA GLU A 40 0.90 -13.80 0.09
C GLU A 40 0.10 -12.73 0.84
N VAL A 41 0.69 -11.56 0.96
CA VAL A 41 0.07 -10.38 1.55
C VAL A 41 0.14 -9.23 0.55
N LYS A 42 -0.96 -8.53 0.35
CA LYS A 42 -1.05 -7.37 -0.54
C LYS A 42 -1.60 -6.18 0.21
N LEU A 43 -1.00 -5.03 -0.06
CA LEU A 43 -1.41 -3.76 0.48
C LEU A 43 -2.07 -2.96 -0.66
N TYR A 44 -3.31 -2.58 -0.45
CA TYR A 44 -4.13 -1.84 -1.40
C TYR A 44 -4.53 -0.49 -0.83
N ASP A 45 -4.74 0.49 -1.69
CA ASP A 45 -5.55 1.65 -1.40
C ASP A 45 -6.99 1.39 -1.86
N GLU A 46 -7.95 1.52 -0.95
CA GLU A 46 -9.36 1.25 -1.26
C GLU A 46 -10.01 2.49 -1.87
N ASP A 47 -10.54 2.33 -3.08
CA ASP A 47 -11.13 3.42 -3.85
C ASP A 47 -12.65 3.28 -3.95
N LYS A 48 -13.36 4.42 -3.91
CA LYS A 48 -14.84 4.42 -3.97
C LYS A 48 -15.39 4.37 -5.39
N LEU A 49 -14.66 4.94 -6.35
CA LEU A 49 -15.11 5.14 -7.73
C LEU A 49 -14.23 4.42 -8.77
N THR A 50 -13.05 3.97 -8.34
CA THR A 50 -12.07 3.23 -9.14
C THR A 50 -11.80 1.88 -8.50
N PRO A 51 -11.25 0.91 -9.25
CA PRO A 51 -10.72 -0.31 -8.65
C PRO A 51 -9.58 0.02 -7.69
N ASP A 52 -9.51 -0.70 -6.56
CA ASP A 52 -8.43 -0.58 -5.57
C ASP A 52 -7.03 -0.56 -6.21
N GLU A 53 -6.20 0.39 -5.81
CA GLU A 53 -4.82 0.50 -6.27
C GLU A 53 -3.92 -0.46 -5.49
N LEU A 54 -3.18 -1.32 -6.20
CA LEU A 54 -2.17 -2.18 -5.56
C LEU A 54 -0.92 -1.36 -5.22
N MET A 55 -0.71 -1.10 -3.94
CA MET A 55 0.47 -0.36 -3.46
C MET A 55 1.71 -1.26 -3.29
N ALA A 56 1.54 -2.50 -2.81
CA ALA A 56 2.65 -3.43 -2.59
C ALA A 56 2.21 -4.90 -2.49
N VAL A 57 3.15 -5.81 -2.77
CA VAL A 57 3.02 -7.26 -2.58
C VAL A 57 4.18 -7.77 -1.73
N GLY A 58 3.90 -8.71 -0.83
CA GLY A 58 4.90 -9.39 -0.02
C GLY A 58 4.48 -10.82 0.32
N ARG A 59 5.36 -11.55 1.01
CA ARG A 59 5.08 -12.91 1.51
C ARG A 59 5.64 -13.07 2.92
N THR A 60 5.04 -13.95 3.71
CA THR A 60 5.55 -14.27 5.06
C THR A 60 6.84 -15.10 5.03
N ASP A 61 7.75 -14.84 5.97
CA ASP A 61 9.01 -15.58 6.14
C ASP A 61 8.81 -16.95 6.81
N GLY A 62 9.91 -17.69 7.03
CA GLY A 62 9.90 -19.00 7.70
C GLY A 62 9.41 -18.98 9.17
N ARG A 63 9.21 -17.80 9.75
CA ARG A 63 8.61 -17.58 11.08
C ARG A 63 7.23 -16.94 10.98
N GLY A 64 6.63 -16.93 9.78
CA GLY A 64 5.31 -16.34 9.51
C GLY A 64 5.30 -14.81 9.55
N GLN A 65 6.46 -14.15 9.64
CA GLN A 65 6.55 -12.70 9.77
C GLN A 65 6.50 -12.04 8.39
N PHE A 66 5.86 -10.87 8.30
CA PHE A 66 5.92 -10.03 7.11
C PHE A 66 6.09 -8.57 7.50
N GLU A 67 6.76 -7.80 6.65
CA GLU A 67 6.80 -6.34 6.67
C GLU A 67 6.56 -5.87 5.24
N ILE A 68 5.55 -5.03 5.03
CA ILE A 68 5.15 -4.52 3.73
C ILE A 68 4.94 -3.01 3.82
N LYS A 69 5.47 -2.27 2.84
CA LYS A 69 5.36 -0.81 2.74
C LYS A 69 4.92 -0.46 1.34
N GLY A 70 3.94 0.42 1.23
CA GLY A 70 3.38 0.86 -0.03
C GLY A 70 3.09 2.35 0.01
N HIS A 71 2.89 2.92 -1.18
CA HIS A 71 2.51 4.31 -1.36
C HIS A 71 1.53 4.45 -2.52
N ALA A 72 0.75 5.52 -2.49
CA ALA A 72 -0.13 5.95 -3.57
C ALA A 72 -0.06 7.48 -3.68
N ASP A 73 -0.29 7.99 -4.89
CA ASP A 73 -0.31 9.42 -5.19
C ASP A 73 -1.75 9.92 -5.23
N GLU A 74 -2.23 10.38 -4.08
CA GLU A 74 -3.65 10.71 -3.91
C GLU A 74 -3.91 12.20 -3.64
N PHE A 75 -5.07 12.67 -4.09
CA PHE A 75 -5.56 14.01 -3.76
C PHE A 75 -6.14 14.06 -2.35
N THR A 76 -6.77 12.95 -1.94
CA THR A 76 -7.36 12.73 -0.61
C THR A 76 -6.46 11.84 0.24
N SER A 77 -6.87 11.50 1.46
CA SER A 77 -6.14 10.51 2.26
C SER A 77 -6.31 9.12 1.65
N ILE A 78 -5.23 8.33 1.68
CA ILE A 78 -5.29 6.90 1.35
C ILE A 78 -6.19 6.17 2.37
N GLU A 79 -6.97 5.19 1.90
CA GLU A 79 -7.80 4.26 2.68
C GLU A 79 -7.17 2.84 2.64
N PRO A 80 -6.03 2.61 3.34
CA PRO A 80 -5.24 1.41 3.12
C PRO A 80 -5.92 0.14 3.65
N LYS A 81 -5.83 -0.95 2.87
CA LYS A 81 -6.37 -2.27 3.17
C LYS A 81 -5.31 -3.35 2.98
N LEU A 82 -5.21 -4.27 3.94
CA LEU A 82 -4.34 -5.45 3.85
C LEU A 82 -5.16 -6.67 3.45
N ASN A 83 -4.77 -7.32 2.35
CA ASN A 83 -5.35 -8.58 1.90
C ASN A 83 -4.34 -9.72 2.12
N ILE A 84 -4.75 -10.77 2.81
CA ILE A 84 -3.95 -11.96 3.11
C ILE A 84 -4.55 -13.15 2.36
N TYR A 85 -3.78 -13.77 1.47
CA TYR A 85 -4.20 -14.88 0.62
C TYR A 85 -3.65 -16.20 1.18
N HIS A 86 -4.52 -17.05 1.71
CA HIS A 86 -4.11 -18.24 2.45
C HIS A 86 -4.99 -19.46 2.19
N ASP A 87 -4.41 -20.64 2.39
CA ASP A 87 -5.12 -21.94 2.33
C ASP A 87 -5.29 -22.54 3.75
N CYS A 88 -5.08 -21.74 4.80
CA CYS A 88 -5.30 -22.18 6.18
C CYS A 88 -6.77 -22.57 6.41
N ASP A 89 -6.99 -23.79 6.91
CA ASP A 89 -8.30 -24.37 7.26
C ASP A 89 -9.33 -24.37 6.12
N ASP A 90 -8.87 -24.40 4.87
CA ASP A 90 -9.75 -24.24 3.70
C ASP A 90 -10.17 -25.58 3.04
N GLY A 91 -9.49 -26.68 3.37
CA GLY A 91 -9.81 -28.04 2.92
C GLY A 91 -9.21 -28.38 1.55
N ILE A 92 -10.04 -28.86 0.62
CA ILE A 92 -9.67 -29.09 -0.79
C ILE A 92 -10.37 -28.02 -1.63
N LYS A 93 -9.93 -26.77 -1.52
CA LYS A 93 -10.39 -25.68 -2.37
C LYS A 93 -9.32 -25.37 -3.42
N VAL A 94 -9.78 -24.99 -4.61
CA VAL A 94 -8.89 -24.68 -5.75
C VAL A 94 -8.35 -23.23 -5.66
N CYS A 95 -9.01 -22.38 -4.88
CA CYS A 95 -8.68 -20.96 -4.73
C CYS A 95 -8.39 -20.63 -3.27
N GLN A 96 -7.41 -19.74 -3.05
CA GLN A 96 -7.05 -19.26 -1.73
C GLN A 96 -8.17 -18.41 -1.11
N LEU A 97 -8.31 -18.48 0.21
CA LEU A 97 -9.14 -17.56 0.98
C LEU A 97 -8.44 -16.22 1.11
N ILE A 98 -9.24 -15.14 1.12
CA ILE A 98 -8.75 -13.78 1.30
C ILE A 98 -9.29 -13.26 2.63
N PHE A 99 -8.39 -12.92 3.55
CA PHE A 99 -8.72 -12.14 4.73
C PHE A 99 -8.36 -10.67 4.47
N GLU A 100 -9.38 -9.82 4.50
CA GLU A 100 -9.22 -8.38 4.28
C GLU A 100 -9.29 -7.62 5.60
N LYS A 101 -8.33 -6.72 5.82
CA LYS A 101 -8.28 -5.88 7.02
C LYS A 101 -8.02 -4.42 6.67
N PRO A 102 -8.98 -3.51 6.92
CA PRO A 102 -8.73 -2.08 6.79
C PRO A 102 -7.70 -1.62 7.83
N ILE A 103 -6.74 -0.81 7.38
CA ILE A 103 -5.71 -0.22 8.21
C ILE A 103 -6.18 1.20 8.55
N LYS A 104 -6.54 1.42 9.82
CA LYS A 104 -6.78 2.78 10.29
C LYS A 104 -5.44 3.42 10.60
N GLU A 105 -5.21 4.63 10.06
CA GLU A 105 -4.08 5.44 10.49
C GLU A 105 -4.08 5.54 12.01
N LYS A 106 -2.97 5.14 12.63
CA LYS A 106 -2.71 5.56 14.00
C LYS A 106 -2.26 7.02 13.92
N SER A 107 -3.19 7.93 14.16
CA SER A 107 -2.90 9.36 14.32
C SER A 107 -1.85 9.55 15.43
N GLY A 108 -0.56 9.63 15.09
CA GLY A 108 0.49 9.93 16.08
C GLY A 108 1.91 9.49 15.74
N GLU A 109 2.12 8.42 14.96
CA GLU A 109 3.48 7.90 14.71
C GLU A 109 3.90 8.19 13.26
N ARG A 110 4.41 9.40 13.01
CA ARG A 110 5.11 9.70 11.75
C ARG A 110 6.28 8.73 11.65
N SER A 111 6.26 7.81 10.67
CA SER A 111 7.40 6.95 10.37
C SER A 111 8.66 7.84 10.28
N PRO A 112 9.75 7.54 10.99
CA PRO A 112 10.95 8.36 10.92
C PRO A 112 11.45 8.29 9.48
N SER A 113 11.53 9.46 8.84
CA SER A 113 12.25 9.65 7.59
C SER A 113 13.68 9.15 7.81
N LEU A 114 14.07 8.11 7.10
CA LEU A 114 15.48 7.70 7.00
C LEU A 114 16.23 8.83 6.29
N ASN A 115 16.96 9.63 7.07
CA ASN A 115 18.10 10.43 6.63
C ASN A 115 19.35 9.85 7.29
#